data_AF-A0A5D0UM10-F1
#
_entry.id   AF-A0A5D0UM10-F1
#
_cell.length_a   1.000
_cell.length_b   1.000
_cell.length_c   1.000
_cell.angle_alpha   90.00
_cell.angle_beta   90.00
_cell.angle_gamma   90.00
#
_symmetry.space_group_name_H-M   'P 1'
#
loop_
_entity.id
_entity.type
_entity.pdbx_description
1 polymer ?
#
loop_
_entity_poly.entity_id
_entity_poly.type
_entity_poly.pdbx_seq_one_letter_code
_entity_poly.pdbx_strand_id
1 'polypeptide(L)'
;MRTRLRQLRIDARTFVWRAEIHHVQGSGDCHRCIRLRVWGAGKTSQPVQADLLSITWPAPWGACATDGAYPTSGDVRAVIGYALQHGWEPERRGGTFFLSEHEHAAGFTLPDFILTDRLRTPVGADPTLRVIRAYERTGAAAKAS
;
A
#
# COMPACT_ATOMS: atom_id res chain seq x y z
N MET A 1 -16.42 8.17 -9.24
CA MET A 1 -15.60 7.37 -10.18
C MET A 1 -15.75 5.90 -9.83
N ARG A 2 -16.03 5.02 -10.78
CA ARG A 2 -16.25 3.59 -10.48
C ARG A 2 -14.90 2.89 -10.33
N THR A 3 -14.52 2.48 -9.12
CA THR A 3 -13.23 1.80 -8.88
C THR A 3 -13.16 0.52 -9.71
N ARG A 4 -12.19 0.42 -10.62
CA ARG A 4 -12.03 -0.73 -11.51
C ARG A 4 -11.54 -1.93 -10.71
N LEU A 5 -12.33 -3.01 -10.72
CA LEU A 5 -11.89 -4.32 -10.29
C LEU A 5 -10.96 -4.91 -11.35
N ARG A 6 -9.82 -5.44 -10.91
CA ARG A 6 -8.81 -6.08 -11.73
C ARG A 6 -8.62 -7.52 -11.27
N GLN A 7 -8.15 -8.37 -12.16
CA GLN A 7 -7.83 -9.76 -11.86
C GLN A 7 -6.32 -9.95 -11.92
N LEU A 8 -5.82 -10.83 -11.06
CA LEU A 8 -4.43 -11.27 -11.06
C LEU A 8 -4.43 -12.78 -10.84
N ARG A 9 -3.75 -13.51 -11.72
CA ARG A 9 -3.57 -14.96 -11.56
C ARG A 9 -2.19 -15.23 -10.95
N ILE A 10 -2.17 -16.03 -9.91
CA ILE A 10 -0.96 -16.54 -9.26
C ILE A 10 -1.15 -18.05 -9.19
N ASP A 11 -0.30 -18.78 -9.91
CA ASP A 11 -0.42 -20.22 -10.11
C ASP A 11 -1.81 -20.62 -10.64
N ALA A 12 -2.50 -21.51 -9.92
CA ALA A 12 -3.85 -21.97 -10.25
C ALA A 12 -4.96 -21.05 -9.71
N ARG A 13 -4.63 -20.06 -8.87
CA ARG A 13 -5.61 -19.22 -8.16
C ARG A 13 -5.79 -17.87 -8.84
N THR A 14 -7.03 -17.41 -8.88
CA THR A 14 -7.38 -16.08 -9.42
C THR A 14 -7.78 -15.17 -8.27
N PHE A 15 -7.08 -14.06 -8.15
CA PHE A 15 -7.36 -13.00 -7.18
C PHE A 15 -8.03 -11.83 -7.89
N VAL A 16 -8.97 -11.20 -7.21
CA VAL A 16 -9.59 -9.94 -7.64
C VAL A 16 -9.06 -8.84 -6.74
N TRP A 17 -8.72 -7.69 -7.31
CA TRP A 17 -8.21 -6.58 -6.53
C TRP A 17 -8.71 -5.22 -7.03
N ARG A 18 -8.64 -4.23 -6.14
CA ARG A 18 -8.87 -2.83 -6.46
C ARG A 18 -7.94 -1.95 -5.65
N ALA A 19 -7.63 -0.77 -6.18
CA ALA A 19 -6.84 0.25 -5.50
C ALA A 19 -7.57 1.59 -5.55
N GLU A 20 -7.70 2.23 -4.39
CA GLU A 20 -8.35 3.52 -4.18
C GLU A 20 -7.29 4.54 -3.72
N ILE A 21 -7.28 5.71 -4.35
CA ILE A 21 -6.33 6.78 -4.03
C ILE A 21 -6.90 7.63 -2.89
N HIS A 22 -6.06 7.86 -1.89
CA HIS A 22 -6.29 8.68 -0.71
C HIS A 22 -5.07 9.57 -0.45
N HIS A 23 -5.18 10.45 0.54
CA HIS A 23 -4.08 11.28 1.01
C HIS A 23 -3.98 11.15 2.53
N VAL A 24 -2.74 11.12 3.02
CA VAL A 24 -2.43 11.13 4.45
C VAL A 24 -1.65 12.40 4.75
N GLN A 25 -2.10 13.16 5.75
CA GLN A 25 -1.40 14.35 6.20
C GLN A 25 -0.12 13.98 6.94
N GLY A 26 0.98 14.66 6.63
CA GLY A 26 2.24 14.63 7.36
C GLY A 26 2.75 16.04 7.64
N SER A 27 3.91 16.15 8.28
CA SER A 27 4.56 17.42 8.57
C SER A 27 4.95 18.15 7.28
N GLY A 28 4.25 19.25 6.99
CA GLY A 28 4.56 20.15 5.89
C GLY A 28 4.04 19.73 4.51
N ASP A 29 3.47 18.52 4.37
CA ASP A 29 2.92 18.01 3.10
C ASP A 29 1.88 16.90 3.33
N CYS A 30 1.13 16.53 2.29
CA CYS A 30 0.35 15.30 2.29
C CYS A 30 0.91 14.26 1.32
N HIS A 31 0.89 13.01 1.79
CA HIS A 31 1.45 11.86 1.13
C HIS A 31 0.35 11.10 0.41
N ARG A 32 0.58 10.71 -0.85
CA ARG A 32 -0.34 9.86 -1.60
C ARG A 32 -0.40 8.48 -0.94
N CYS A 33 -1.60 8.04 -0.60
CA CYS A 33 -1.85 6.73 -0.01
C CYS A 33 -2.80 5.94 -0.91
N ILE A 34 -2.52 4.66 -1.10
CA ILE A 34 -3.30 3.78 -1.96
C ILE A 34 -3.83 2.64 -1.11
N ARG A 35 -5.14 2.62 -0.90
CA ARG A 35 -5.82 1.51 -0.27
C ARG A 35 -5.97 0.38 -1.28
N LEU A 36 -5.12 -0.63 -1.16
CA LEU A 36 -5.21 -1.85 -1.93
C LEU A 36 -6.12 -2.84 -1.19
N ARG A 37 -7.11 -3.39 -1.88
CA ARG A 37 -7.91 -4.52 -1.40
C ARG A 37 -7.85 -5.68 -2.37
N VAL A 38 -7.63 -6.88 -1.84
CA VAL A 38 -7.51 -8.11 -2.61
C VAL A 38 -8.42 -9.19 -2.03
N TRP A 39 -9.13 -9.91 -2.90
CA TRP A 39 -9.99 -11.04 -2.59
C TRP A 39 -9.50 -12.28 -3.33
N GLY A 40 -9.42 -13.44 -2.67
CA GLY A 40 -9.05 -14.70 -3.32
C GLY A 40 -10.19 -15.66 -3.59
N ALA A 41 -11.38 -15.47 -2.99
CA ALA A 41 -12.54 -16.34 -3.21
C ALA A 41 -13.86 -15.55 -3.40
N GLY A 42 -13.80 -14.48 -4.20
CA GLY A 42 -14.96 -13.63 -4.50
C GLY A 42 -15.25 -12.56 -3.44
N LYS A 43 -16.31 -11.78 -3.64
CA LYS A 43 -16.56 -10.53 -2.89
C LYS A 43 -16.93 -10.75 -1.41
N THR A 44 -17.37 -11.95 -1.04
CA THR A 44 -17.75 -12.31 0.33
C THR A 44 -16.60 -12.95 1.12
N SER A 45 -15.48 -13.23 0.45
CA SER A 45 -14.29 -13.73 1.11
C SER A 45 -13.60 -12.62 1.89
N GLN A 46 -12.81 -13.01 2.89
CA GLN A 46 -11.99 -12.14 3.69
C GLN A 46 -10.98 -11.45 2.76
N PRO A 47 -11.07 -10.13 2.58
CA PRO A 47 -10.09 -9.42 1.80
C PRO A 47 -8.84 -9.15 2.62
N VAL A 48 -7.69 -9.14 1.94
CA VAL A 48 -6.52 -8.39 2.43
C VAL A 48 -6.74 -6.92 2.15
N GLN A 49 -6.42 -6.08 3.12
CA GLN A 49 -6.28 -4.65 2.94
C GLN A 49 -4.87 -4.22 3.33
N ALA A 50 -4.22 -3.48 2.43
CA ALA A 50 -2.94 -2.82 2.66
C ALA A 50 -3.08 -1.35 2.26
N ASP A 51 -2.75 -0.45 3.17
CA ASP A 51 -2.74 0.99 2.90
C ASP A 51 -1.28 1.37 2.55
N LEU A 52 -1.03 1.58 1.25
CA LEU A 52 0.30 1.75 0.64
C LEU A 52 0.61 3.24 0.50
N LEU A 53 1.53 3.75 1.31
CA LEU A 53 1.97 5.14 1.23
C LEU A 53 3.12 5.25 0.22
N SER A 54 2.97 6.14 -0.77
CA SER A 54 4.03 6.47 -1.72
C SER A 54 5.23 7.05 -0.99
N ILE A 55 6.43 6.67 -1.45
CA ILE A 55 7.69 7.19 -0.91
C ILE A 55 8.26 8.34 -1.76
N THR A 56 7.52 8.82 -2.76
CA THR A 56 8.00 9.93 -3.62
C THR A 56 8.22 11.19 -2.77
N TRP A 57 9.44 11.72 -2.80
CA TRP A 57 9.82 12.91 -2.03
C TRP A 57 10.92 13.73 -2.74
N PRO A 58 10.94 15.07 -2.66
CA PRO A 58 9.83 15.94 -2.24
C PRO A 58 8.66 15.89 -3.25
N ALA A 59 7.49 16.39 -2.88
CA ALA A 59 6.36 16.44 -3.81
C ALA A 59 6.73 17.24 -5.08
N PRO A 60 6.62 16.66 -6.28
CA PRO A 60 7.19 17.25 -7.49
C PRO A 60 6.51 18.57 -7.94
N TRP A 61 5.30 18.87 -7.45
CA TRP A 61 4.51 20.02 -7.92
C TRP A 61 3.89 20.86 -6.79
N GLY A 62 4.46 20.80 -5.58
CA GLY A 62 3.98 21.54 -4.40
C GLY A 62 3.20 20.68 -3.40
N ALA A 63 2.79 21.30 -2.29
CA ALA A 63 2.11 20.59 -1.20
C ALA A 63 0.84 19.90 -1.70
N CYS A 64 0.66 18.64 -1.34
CA CYS A 64 -0.41 17.76 -1.79
C CYS A 64 -0.47 17.49 -3.29
N ALA A 65 0.60 17.78 -4.04
CA ALA A 65 0.70 17.33 -5.41
C ALA A 65 0.68 15.80 -5.46
N THR A 66 -0.25 15.28 -6.26
CA THR A 66 -0.34 13.84 -6.48
C THR A 66 0.84 13.38 -7.32
N ASP A 67 1.72 12.56 -6.74
CA ASP A 67 2.65 11.78 -7.54
C ASP A 67 1.90 10.75 -8.43
N GLY A 68 2.62 10.13 -9.37
CA GLY A 68 2.06 9.14 -10.29
C GLY A 68 1.94 7.72 -9.72
N ALA A 69 2.26 7.50 -8.44
CA ALA A 69 2.42 6.16 -7.91
C ALA A 69 1.10 5.38 -7.97
N TYR A 70 1.18 4.13 -8.43
CA TYR A 70 0.07 3.19 -8.45
C TYR A 70 0.62 1.77 -8.39
N PRO A 71 0.03 0.86 -7.60
CA PRO A 71 0.57 -0.49 -7.45
C PRO A 71 0.58 -1.23 -8.79
N THR A 72 1.74 -1.78 -9.12
CA THR A 72 1.92 -2.67 -10.25
C THR A 72 1.37 -4.07 -9.93
N SER A 73 1.26 -4.93 -10.94
CA SER A 73 0.94 -6.35 -10.68
C SER A 73 1.99 -7.05 -9.82
N GLY A 74 3.24 -6.58 -9.83
CA GLY A 74 4.32 -7.09 -8.97
C GLY A 74 4.07 -6.75 -7.50
N ASP A 75 3.71 -5.51 -7.21
CA ASP A 75 3.38 -5.06 -5.84
C ASP A 75 2.17 -5.82 -5.28
N VAL A 76 1.12 -6.00 -6.09
CA VAL A 76 -0.07 -6.77 -5.70
C VAL A 76 0.30 -8.24 -5.42
N ARG A 77 1.19 -8.83 -6.23
CA ARG A 77 1.69 -10.20 -5.99
C ARG A 77 2.47 -10.29 -4.68
N ALA A 78 3.32 -9.31 -4.39
CA ALA A 78 4.08 -9.25 -3.14
C ALA A 78 3.17 -9.13 -1.92
N VAL A 79 2.14 -8.27 -1.97
CA VAL A 79 1.11 -8.16 -0.92
C VAL A 79 0.39 -9.49 -0.69
N ILE A 80 -0.03 -10.16 -1.77
CA ILE A 80 -0.70 -11.47 -1.67
C ILE A 80 0.22 -12.50 -1.04
N GLY A 81 1.46 -12.62 -1.55
CA GLY A 81 2.43 -13.61 -1.06
C GLY A 81 2.74 -13.40 0.41
N TYR A 82 2.99 -12.16 0.82
CA TYR A 82 3.26 -11.82 2.21
C TYR A 82 2.07 -12.10 3.12
N ALA A 83 0.84 -11.72 2.72
CA ALA A 83 -0.35 -11.99 3.49
C ALA A 83 -0.62 -13.49 3.68
N LEU A 84 -0.43 -14.30 2.63
CA LEU A 84 -0.55 -15.76 2.71
C LEU A 84 0.44 -16.36 3.71
N GLN A 85 1.68 -15.89 3.72
CA GLN A 85 2.71 -16.33 4.68
C GLN A 85 2.36 -15.95 6.14
N HIS A 86 1.55 -14.90 6.33
CA HIS A 86 1.15 -14.39 7.64
C HIS A 86 -0.27 -14.83 8.06
N GLY A 87 -0.79 -15.90 7.45
CA GLY A 87 -2.04 -16.53 7.87
C GLY A 87 -3.31 -15.92 7.28
N TRP A 88 -3.21 -15.12 6.22
CA TRP A 88 -4.39 -14.79 5.44
C TRP A 88 -4.93 -16.05 4.75
N GLU A 89 -6.21 -16.33 4.99
CA GLU A 89 -6.95 -17.42 4.37
C GLU A 89 -7.91 -16.85 3.31
N PRO A 90 -7.61 -16.96 2.01
CA PRO A 90 -8.38 -16.28 0.98
C PRO A 90 -9.84 -16.75 0.84
N GLU A 91 -10.13 -17.98 1.29
CA GLU A 91 -11.45 -18.61 1.29
C GLU A 91 -12.28 -18.30 2.54
N ARG A 92 -11.62 -17.86 3.63
CA ARG A 92 -12.30 -17.54 4.89
C ARG A 92 -13.33 -16.46 4.65
N ARG A 93 -14.51 -16.58 5.25
CA ARG A 93 -15.57 -15.56 5.15
C ARG A 93 -15.44 -14.54 6.27
N GLY A 94 -15.74 -13.29 5.93
CA GLY A 94 -15.87 -12.20 6.90
C GLY A 94 -14.54 -11.59 7.38
N GLY A 95 -14.67 -10.43 8.03
CA GLY A 95 -13.53 -9.64 8.50
C GLY A 95 -12.71 -9.03 7.37
N THR A 96 -11.62 -8.36 7.72
CA THR A 96 -10.58 -7.91 6.80
C THR A 96 -9.25 -8.31 7.42
N PHE A 97 -8.40 -8.95 6.62
CA PHE A 97 -7.02 -9.22 7.01
C PHE A 97 -6.21 -7.95 6.71
N PHE A 98 -5.69 -7.29 7.75
CA PHE A 98 -4.98 -6.04 7.59
C PHE A 98 -3.48 -6.29 7.57
N LEU A 99 -2.81 -5.81 6.52
CA LEU A 99 -1.37 -5.57 6.58
C LEU A 99 -1.14 -4.21 7.23
N SER A 100 -1.04 -4.23 8.56
CA SER A 100 -0.80 -3.06 9.38
C SER A 100 0.67 -2.59 9.31
N GLU A 101 0.86 -1.29 9.46
CA GLU A 101 2.19 -0.70 9.65
C GLU A 101 2.87 -1.26 10.89
N HIS A 102 2.14 -1.34 12.01
CA HIS A 102 2.69 -1.75 13.29
C HIS A 102 3.26 -3.17 13.27
N GLU A 103 2.54 -4.13 12.68
CA GLU A 103 2.92 -5.55 12.73
C GLU A 103 3.81 -5.96 11.56
N HIS A 104 3.69 -5.31 10.39
CA HIS A 104 4.25 -5.83 9.15
C HIS A 104 5.31 -4.93 8.50
N ALA A 105 5.42 -3.65 8.84
CA ALA A 105 6.32 -2.73 8.13
C ALA A 105 7.82 -3.08 8.25
N ALA A 106 8.21 -3.86 9.27
CA ALA A 106 9.59 -4.30 9.43
C ALA A 106 9.96 -5.47 8.49
N GLY A 107 9.00 -6.34 8.17
CA GLY A 107 9.21 -7.54 7.35
C GLY A 107 8.72 -7.40 5.90
N PHE A 108 7.89 -6.40 5.62
CA PHE A 108 7.31 -6.17 4.30
C PHE A 108 7.80 -4.85 3.69
N THR A 109 8.38 -4.94 2.49
CA THR A 109 8.83 -3.78 1.73
C THR A 109 8.35 -3.87 0.29
N LEU A 110 8.07 -2.71 -0.29
CA LEU A 110 7.81 -2.54 -1.71
C LEU A 110 8.77 -1.47 -2.25
N PRO A 111 9.12 -1.48 -3.54
CA PRO A 111 10.06 -0.52 -4.11
C PRO A 111 9.63 0.93 -3.91
N ASP A 112 8.36 1.23 -4.18
CA ASP A 112 7.83 2.60 -4.20
C ASP A 112 6.84 2.89 -3.05
N PHE A 113 6.65 1.93 -2.14
CA PHE A 113 5.62 2.03 -1.10
C PHE A 113 6.09 1.53 0.27
N ILE A 114 5.56 2.15 1.31
CA ILE A 114 5.59 1.65 2.68
C ILE A 114 4.16 1.42 3.19
N LEU A 115 3.98 0.51 4.14
CA LEU A 115 2.69 0.36 4.83
C LEU A 115 2.46 1.56 5.76
N THR A 116 1.20 1.99 5.84
CA THR A 116 0.77 2.96 6.84
C THR A 116 -0.56 2.60 7.49
N ASP A 117 -0.68 2.85 8.80
CA ASP A 117 -1.96 2.72 9.51
C ASP A 117 -2.75 4.04 9.56
N ARG A 118 -2.14 5.16 9.17
CA ARG A 118 -2.71 6.51 9.27
C ARG A 118 -4.05 6.69 8.56
N LEU A 119 -4.31 5.94 7.49
CA LEU A 119 -5.59 6.03 6.77
C LEU A 119 -6.74 5.37 7.56
N ARG A 120 -6.44 4.46 8.50
CA ARG A 120 -7.41 3.86 9.43
C ARG A 120 -7.40 4.56 10.79
N THR A 121 -6.23 5.04 11.20
CA THR A 121 -6.00 5.70 12.49
C THR A 121 -5.35 7.07 12.25
N PRO A 122 -6.14 8.12 11.98
CA PRO A 122 -5.63 9.44 11.59
C PRO A 122 -4.68 10.08 12.60
N VAL A 123 -4.81 9.71 13.87
CA VAL A 123 -3.98 10.18 15.00
C VAL A 123 -2.67 9.40 15.17
N GLY A 124 -2.32 8.50 14.24
CA GLY A 124 -1.09 7.69 14.30
C GLY A 124 0.22 8.52 14.24
N ALA A 125 1.38 7.88 14.16
CA ALA A 125 2.66 8.60 14.02
C ALA A 125 2.76 9.31 12.65
N ASP A 126 3.44 10.47 12.60
CA ASP A 126 3.63 11.20 11.34
C ASP A 126 4.47 10.36 10.36
N PRO A 127 3.98 10.12 9.13
CA PRO A 127 4.70 9.25 8.19
C PRO A 127 5.89 9.94 7.51
N THR A 128 6.05 11.25 7.63
CA THR A 128 6.98 12.04 6.79
C THR A 128 8.42 11.60 6.92
N LEU A 129 8.93 11.44 8.15
CA LEU A 129 10.31 10.97 8.36
C LEU A 129 10.53 9.56 7.81
N ARG A 130 9.52 8.69 7.85
CA ARG A 130 9.60 7.34 7.28
C ARG A 130 9.64 7.38 5.76
N VAL A 131 8.85 8.26 5.15
CA VAL A 131 8.84 8.49 3.69
C VAL A 131 10.21 8.99 3.23
N ILE A 132 10.76 10.02 3.88
CA ILE A 132 12.10 10.56 3.56
C ILE A 132 13.16 9.47 3.65
N ARG A 133 13.21 8.72 4.76
CA ARG A 133 14.17 7.61 4.93
C ARG A 133 13.97 6.47 3.93
N ALA A 134 12.75 6.24 3.45
CA ALA A 134 12.49 5.24 2.42
C ALA A 134 12.95 5.73 1.04
N TYR A 135 12.65 6.99 0.70
CA TYR A 135 13.12 7.65 -0.51
C TYR A 135 14.64 7.64 -0.61
N GLU A 136 15.35 8.04 0.44
CA GLU A 136 16.82 8.07 0.47
C GLU A 136 17.43 6.69 0.21
N ARG A 137 16.81 5.62 0.72
CA ARG A 137 17.25 4.23 0.50
C ARG A 137 17.12 3.76 -0.95
N THR A 138 16.29 4.40 -1.77
CA THR A 138 16.18 4.05 -3.20
C THR A 138 17.37 4.53 -4.03
N GLY A 139 18.30 5.31 -3.44
CA GLY A 139 19.42 5.91 -4.17
C GLY A 139 19.01 7.09 -5.07
N ALA A 140 17.72 7.46 -5.11
CA ALA A 140 17.23 8.62 -5.86
C ALA A 140 17.81 9.95 -5.33
N ALA A 141 18.14 10.02 -4.03
CA ALA A 141 18.80 11.19 -3.42
C ALA A 141 20.17 11.51 -4.05
N ALA A 142 20.91 10.50 -4.53
CA ALA A 142 22.24 10.70 -5.13
C ALA A 142 22.20 11.31 -6.54
N LYS A 143 21.02 11.40 -7.18
CA LYS A 143 20.86 12.00 -8.51
C LYS A 143 20.41 13.46 -8.48
N ALA A 144 20.14 14.01 -7.30
CA ALA A 144 19.67 15.38 -7.10
C ALA A 144 20.75 16.31 -6.51
N SER A 145 22.01 15.86 -6.44
CA SER A 145 23.18 16.66 -6.02
C SER A 145 24.08 17.01 -7.19
#